data_AF-D7KT86-F1
#
_entry.id   AF-D7KT86-F1
#
_cell.length_a   1.000
_cell.length_b   1.000
_cell.length_c   1.000
_cell.angle_alpha   90.00
_cell.angle_beta   90.00
_cell.angle_gamma   90.00
#
_symmetry.space_group_name_H-M   'P 1'
#
loop_
_entity.id
_entity.type
_entity.pdbx_description
1 polymer ?
#
loop_
_entity_poly.entity_id
_entity_poly.type
_entity_poly.pdbx_seq_one_letter_code
_entity_poly.pdbx_strand_id
1 'polypeptide(L)'
;MEIQKPEVAKNPEIEDTIELTQQRRHDEVEDCDEQQHKQHQAEEDEEDELRKLLLSDIGELPISPPSATQVNFVSYFITDFTKSGHDQYIYRHANGLCVIGLAPTHIAFKDEGGITNVDFNVGKSDRSVLKVSGKRKKNALRSESNTALCKVSTAKDSYIVRCCVKGSLLEVNERLIRQPELLNSSADREGYIAIIMPRPADWTKNKESLITLEEYKQKKEIPL
;
A
#
# COMPACT_ATOMS: atom_id res chain seq x y z
N MET A 1 -61.60 86.23 -10.59
CA MET A 1 -60.53 86.09 -9.58
C MET A 1 -59.49 85.16 -10.16
N GLU A 2 -58.46 85.72 -10.78
CA GLU A 2 -57.27 85.00 -11.22
C GLU A 2 -56.18 85.24 -10.18
N ILE A 3 -55.52 84.17 -9.72
CA ILE A 3 -54.42 84.24 -8.75
C ILE A 3 -53.14 83.90 -9.50
N GLN A 4 -52.20 84.86 -9.50
CA GLN A 4 -50.84 84.76 -10.03
C GLN A 4 -49.99 83.73 -9.25
N LYS A 5 -49.15 82.99 -9.98
CA LYS A 5 -48.04 82.20 -9.41
C LYS A 5 -46.76 83.06 -9.35
N PRO A 6 -45.94 82.99 -8.29
CA PRO A 6 -44.61 83.57 -8.30
C PRO A 6 -43.55 82.54 -8.76
N GLU A 7 -42.60 83.05 -9.54
CA GLU A 7 -41.41 82.38 -10.07
C GLU A 7 -40.27 82.48 -9.04
N VAL A 8 -39.58 81.38 -8.73
CA VAL A 8 -38.43 81.37 -7.80
C VAL A 8 -37.13 81.30 -8.60
N ALA A 9 -36.25 82.29 -8.39
CA ALA A 9 -34.95 82.42 -9.01
C ALA A 9 -33.92 81.42 -8.47
N LYS A 10 -33.05 80.89 -9.34
CA LYS A 10 -31.93 79.98 -8.99
C LYS A 10 -30.64 80.77 -8.73
N ASN A 11 -29.91 80.42 -7.68
CA ASN A 11 -28.66 81.07 -7.25
C ASN A 11 -27.46 80.09 -7.40
N PRO A 12 -26.37 80.45 -8.11
CA PRO A 12 -25.35 79.50 -8.57
C PRO A 12 -24.36 79.00 -7.50
N GLU A 13 -24.18 79.68 -6.36
CA GLU A 13 -23.19 79.28 -5.33
C GLU A 13 -23.60 78.01 -4.54
N ILE A 14 -24.88 77.62 -4.61
CA ILE A 14 -25.41 76.45 -3.91
C ILE A 14 -25.17 75.17 -4.72
N GLU A 15 -25.13 75.24 -6.06
CA GLU A 15 -24.91 74.08 -6.94
C GLU A 15 -23.47 73.57 -6.84
N ASP A 16 -22.46 74.46 -6.82
CA ASP A 16 -21.03 74.07 -6.70
C ASP A 16 -20.71 73.37 -5.36
N THR A 17 -21.33 73.84 -4.26
CA THR A 17 -21.13 73.22 -2.94
C THR A 17 -21.79 71.84 -2.87
N ILE A 18 -22.93 71.65 -3.55
CA ILE A 18 -23.63 70.36 -3.63
C ILE A 18 -22.83 69.36 -4.47
N GLU A 19 -22.27 69.79 -5.62
CA GLU A 19 -21.42 68.92 -6.46
C GLU A 19 -20.15 68.47 -5.73
N LEU A 20 -19.43 69.39 -5.06
CA LEU A 20 -18.24 69.05 -4.26
C LEU A 20 -18.54 68.07 -3.11
N THR A 21 -19.73 68.17 -2.51
CA THR A 21 -20.17 67.26 -1.42
C THR A 21 -20.71 65.93 -1.96
N GLN A 22 -21.19 65.89 -3.20
CA GLN A 22 -21.56 64.64 -3.89
C GLN A 22 -20.31 63.90 -4.36
N GLN A 23 -19.30 64.60 -4.90
CA GLN A 23 -18.02 64.01 -5.26
C GLN A 23 -17.28 63.42 -4.07
N ARG A 24 -17.14 64.15 -2.95
CA ARG A 24 -16.52 63.57 -1.74
C ARG A 24 -17.25 62.33 -1.21
N ARG A 25 -18.59 62.31 -1.28
CA ARG A 25 -19.37 61.13 -0.89
C ARG A 25 -19.22 59.97 -1.88
N HIS A 26 -18.98 60.24 -3.15
CA HIS A 26 -18.71 59.20 -4.14
C HIS A 26 -17.32 58.60 -3.91
N ASP A 27 -16.31 59.45 -3.71
CA ASP A 27 -14.93 59.04 -3.43
C ASP A 27 -14.81 58.26 -2.09
N GLU A 28 -15.54 58.66 -1.04
CA GLU A 28 -15.58 57.94 0.24
C GLU A 28 -16.25 56.57 0.15
N VAL A 29 -17.24 56.41 -0.75
CA VAL A 29 -17.93 55.14 -0.98
C VAL A 29 -17.07 54.21 -1.84
N GLU A 30 -16.37 54.74 -2.86
CA GLU A 30 -15.39 53.97 -3.65
C GLU A 30 -14.22 53.47 -2.78
N ASP A 31 -13.72 54.28 -1.84
CA ASP A 31 -12.65 53.88 -0.91
C ASP A 31 -13.12 52.80 0.10
N CYS A 32 -14.38 52.88 0.56
CA CYS A 32 -14.98 51.84 1.40
C CYS A 32 -15.16 50.50 0.66
N ASP A 33 -15.60 50.54 -0.60
CA ASP A 33 -15.77 49.35 -1.43
C ASP A 33 -14.42 48.73 -1.80
N GLU A 34 -13.39 49.53 -2.08
CA GLU A 34 -12.02 49.05 -2.29
C GLU A 34 -11.43 48.40 -1.03
N GLN A 35 -11.68 48.96 0.14
CA GLN A 35 -11.20 48.40 1.41
C GLN A 35 -11.88 47.07 1.74
N GLN A 36 -13.19 46.95 1.50
CA GLN A 36 -13.91 45.68 1.64
C GLN A 36 -13.43 44.64 0.62
N HIS A 37 -13.15 45.05 -0.61
CA HIS A 37 -12.63 44.12 -1.62
C HIS A 37 -11.24 43.59 -1.26
N LYS A 38 -10.34 44.46 -0.77
CA LYS A 38 -9.00 44.07 -0.28
C LYS A 38 -9.08 43.15 0.95
N GLN A 39 -10.03 43.37 1.86
CA GLN A 39 -10.23 42.51 3.02
C GLN A 39 -10.73 41.12 2.62
N HIS A 40 -11.75 41.03 1.76
CA HIS A 40 -12.22 39.74 1.25
C HIS A 40 -11.13 38.99 0.47
N GLN A 41 -10.31 39.71 -0.30
CA GLN A 41 -9.24 39.10 -1.08
C GLN A 41 -8.11 38.56 -0.18
N ALA A 42 -7.80 39.27 0.91
CA ALA A 42 -6.86 38.78 1.92
C ALA A 42 -7.40 37.57 2.70
N GLU A 43 -8.71 37.54 3.00
CA GLU A 43 -9.35 36.39 3.64
C GLU A 43 -9.38 35.17 2.72
N GLU A 44 -9.65 35.35 1.41
CA GLU A 44 -9.56 34.28 0.41
C GLU A 44 -8.14 33.74 0.25
N ASP A 45 -7.13 34.63 0.22
CA ASP A 45 -5.72 34.24 0.13
C ASP A 45 -5.27 33.45 1.38
N GLU A 46 -5.69 33.86 2.58
CA GLU A 46 -5.42 33.13 3.82
C GLU A 46 -6.11 31.77 3.85
N GLU A 47 -7.35 31.68 3.36
CA GLU A 47 -8.09 30.41 3.28
C GLU A 47 -7.44 29.43 2.29
N ASP A 48 -6.93 29.94 1.16
CA ASP A 48 -6.21 29.15 0.17
C ASP A 48 -4.82 28.70 0.67
N GLU A 49 -4.12 29.55 1.43
CA GLU A 49 -2.86 29.17 2.07
C GLU A 49 -3.08 28.10 3.14
N LEU A 50 -4.13 28.24 3.95
CA LEU A 50 -4.57 27.22 4.93
C LEU A 50 -4.95 25.91 4.24
N ARG A 51 -5.69 25.95 3.12
CA ARG A 51 -6.04 24.76 2.33
C ARG A 51 -4.79 24.06 1.80
N LYS A 52 -3.81 24.81 1.32
CA LYS A 52 -2.53 24.28 0.82
C LYS A 52 -1.67 23.67 1.93
N LEU A 53 -1.77 24.18 3.16
CA LEU A 53 -1.11 23.62 4.35
C LEU A 53 -1.79 22.35 4.88
N LEU A 54 -3.13 22.30 4.82
CA LEU A 54 -3.93 21.21 5.40
C LEU A 54 -4.12 20.01 4.45
N LEU A 55 -4.13 20.25 3.14
CA LEU A 55 -4.34 19.22 2.13
C LEU A 55 -3.03 18.90 1.42
N SER A 56 -2.64 17.62 1.43
CA SER A 56 -1.59 17.13 0.53
C SER A 56 -2.04 17.32 -0.92
N ASP A 57 -1.10 17.59 -1.83
CA ASP A 57 -1.42 17.66 -3.26
C ASP A 57 -2.05 16.34 -3.71
N ILE A 58 -3.22 16.43 -4.34
CA ILE A 58 -3.95 15.27 -4.87
C ILE A 58 -3.08 14.51 -5.89
N GLY A 59 -2.19 15.22 -6.59
CA GLY A 59 -1.22 14.62 -7.52
C GLY A 59 -0.09 13.84 -6.85
N GLU A 60 0.16 14.05 -5.55
CA GLU A 60 1.19 13.33 -4.78
C GLU A 60 0.63 12.08 -4.09
N LEU A 61 -0.69 11.89 -4.10
CA LEU A 61 -1.31 10.70 -3.52
C LEU A 61 -1.04 9.47 -4.40
N PRO A 62 -0.75 8.31 -3.79
CA PRO A 62 -0.58 7.08 -4.55
C PRO A 62 -1.89 6.69 -5.23
N ILE A 63 -1.78 6.17 -6.46
CA ILE A 63 -2.91 5.75 -7.31
C ILE A 63 -3.88 4.81 -6.58
N SER A 64 -3.35 3.98 -5.68
CA SER A 64 -4.12 3.12 -4.80
C SER A 64 -3.47 3.04 -3.43
N PRO A 65 -4.25 2.87 -2.35
CA PRO A 65 -3.70 2.65 -1.02
C PRO A 65 -2.82 1.40 -0.99
N PRO A 66 -1.75 1.39 -0.17
CA PRO A 66 -0.88 0.23 -0.05
C PRO A 66 -1.65 -0.97 0.52
N SER A 67 -1.33 -2.15 0.01
CA SER A 67 -1.96 -3.40 0.44
C SER A 67 -1.50 -3.82 1.85
N ALA A 68 -2.29 -4.67 2.51
CA ALA A 68 -1.97 -5.16 3.85
C ALA A 68 -0.61 -5.90 3.92
N THR A 69 -0.21 -6.58 2.85
CA THR A 69 1.11 -7.24 2.77
C THR A 69 2.24 -6.22 2.69
N GLN A 70 2.07 -5.14 1.93
CA GLN A 70 3.06 -4.06 1.80
C GLN A 70 3.24 -3.28 3.11
N VAL A 71 2.16 -3.06 3.87
CA VAL A 71 2.22 -2.28 5.12
C VAL A 71 2.71 -3.13 6.30
N ASN A 72 2.21 -4.36 6.45
CA ASN A 72 2.44 -5.14 7.67
C ASN A 72 3.67 -6.06 7.61
N PHE A 73 4.24 -6.29 6.42
CA PHE A 73 5.31 -7.26 6.23
C PHE A 73 6.52 -6.65 5.54
N VAL A 74 7.70 -7.09 6.00
CA VAL A 74 8.97 -6.86 5.30
C VAL A 74 9.21 -8.03 4.36
N SER A 75 9.43 -7.74 3.08
CA SER A 75 9.62 -8.74 2.04
C SER A 75 11.09 -9.15 1.90
N TYR A 76 11.35 -10.44 2.05
CA TYR A 76 12.63 -11.06 1.78
C TYR A 76 12.48 -12.13 0.70
N PHE A 77 13.56 -12.42 0.00
CA PHE A 77 13.59 -13.43 -1.04
C PHE A 77 14.79 -14.35 -0.87
N ILE A 78 14.65 -15.57 -1.36
CA ILE A 78 15.76 -16.49 -1.54
C ILE A 78 15.74 -16.93 -3.00
N THR A 79 16.89 -16.79 -3.65
CA THR A 79 17.04 -17.15 -5.08
C THR A 79 17.76 -18.47 -5.21
N ASP A 80 17.38 -19.26 -6.22
CA ASP A 80 18.02 -20.53 -6.57
C ASP A 80 18.15 -21.51 -5.38
N PHE A 81 17.09 -21.63 -4.55
CA PHE A 81 17.18 -22.44 -3.34
C PHE A 81 17.27 -23.93 -3.67
N THR A 82 18.43 -24.53 -3.43
CA THR A 82 18.81 -25.92 -3.81
C THR A 82 18.99 -26.15 -5.32
N LYS A 83 18.13 -25.56 -6.15
CA LYS A 83 18.13 -25.72 -7.61
C LYS A 83 17.92 -24.35 -8.27
N SER A 84 18.47 -24.19 -9.48
CA SER A 84 18.31 -22.97 -10.27
C SER A 84 16.84 -22.66 -10.57
N GLY A 85 16.39 -21.42 -10.36
CA GLY A 85 15.03 -20.97 -10.61
C GLY A 85 14.01 -21.34 -9.53
N HIS A 86 14.45 -21.95 -8.42
CA HIS A 86 13.61 -22.25 -7.26
C HIS A 86 13.56 -21.06 -6.29
N ASP A 87 13.03 -19.94 -6.79
CA ASP A 87 12.93 -18.69 -6.05
C ASP A 87 11.71 -18.69 -5.11
N GLN A 88 11.91 -18.32 -3.84
CA GLN A 88 10.83 -18.26 -2.84
C GLN A 88 10.85 -16.91 -2.13
N TYR A 89 9.67 -16.42 -1.74
CA TYR A 89 9.55 -15.22 -0.92
C TYR A 89 9.28 -15.59 0.54
N ILE A 90 9.72 -14.71 1.43
CA ILE A 90 9.54 -14.78 2.87
C ILE A 90 9.05 -13.41 3.35
N TYR A 91 7.78 -13.32 3.75
CA TYR A 91 7.20 -12.11 4.32
C TYR A 91 7.27 -12.15 5.83
N ARG A 92 8.02 -11.20 6.41
CA ARG A 92 8.25 -11.12 7.84
C ARG A 92 7.33 -10.07 8.47
N HIS A 93 6.45 -10.52 9.36
CA HIS A 93 5.66 -9.63 10.20
C HIS A 93 6.45 -9.14 11.43
N ALA A 94 6.07 -7.99 11.98
CA ALA A 94 6.66 -7.44 13.22
C ALA A 94 6.55 -8.41 14.42
N ASN A 95 5.44 -9.15 14.51
CA ASN A 95 5.20 -10.17 15.56
C ASN A 95 6.11 -11.41 15.44
N GLY A 96 6.96 -11.46 14.43
CA GLY A 96 7.94 -12.52 14.25
C GLY A 96 7.47 -13.70 13.40
N LEU A 97 6.26 -13.64 12.87
CA LEU A 97 5.74 -14.61 11.90
C LEU A 97 6.38 -14.41 10.53
N CYS A 98 6.69 -15.52 9.87
CA CYS A 98 7.16 -15.56 8.50
C CYS A 98 6.14 -16.31 7.65
N VAL A 99 5.64 -15.66 6.59
CA VAL A 99 4.82 -16.29 5.57
C VAL A 99 5.72 -16.64 4.40
N ILE A 100 5.64 -17.88 3.91
CA ILE A 100 6.48 -18.39 2.83
C ILE A 100 5.59 -18.72 1.63
N GLY A 101 6.08 -18.39 0.45
CA GLY A 101 5.44 -18.79 -0.81
C GLY A 101 6.41 -18.75 -1.99
N LEU A 102 5.87 -18.96 -3.20
CA LEU A 102 6.66 -18.96 -4.44
C LEU A 102 6.89 -17.54 -4.93
N ALA A 103 8.14 -17.21 -5.24
CA ALA A 103 8.45 -15.90 -5.80
C ALA A 103 7.97 -15.80 -7.26
N PRO A 104 7.64 -14.60 -7.77
CA PRO A 104 7.08 -14.44 -9.12
C PRO A 104 7.95 -14.99 -10.26
N THR A 105 9.28 -15.08 -10.07
CA THR A 105 10.20 -15.61 -11.10
C THR A 105 10.43 -17.10 -10.99
N HIS A 106 9.75 -17.79 -10.08
CA HIS A 106 9.90 -19.22 -9.87
C HIS A 106 9.56 -19.99 -11.16
N ILE A 107 10.36 -21.03 -11.45
CA ILE A 107 10.24 -21.83 -12.67
C ILE A 107 8.84 -22.45 -12.88
N ALA A 108 8.15 -22.80 -11.81
CA ALA A 108 6.79 -23.35 -11.85
C ALA A 108 5.76 -22.42 -12.54
N PHE A 109 6.00 -21.11 -12.59
CA PHE A 109 5.13 -20.16 -13.29
C PHE A 109 5.45 -20.02 -14.78
N LYS A 110 6.62 -20.51 -15.23
CA LYS A 110 7.04 -20.45 -16.64
C LYS A 110 6.48 -21.61 -17.47
N ASP A 111 6.02 -22.67 -16.82
CA ASP A 111 5.46 -23.83 -17.51
C ASP A 111 4.09 -23.49 -18.12
N GLU A 112 3.90 -23.93 -19.37
CA GLU A 112 2.62 -23.80 -20.09
C GLU A 112 1.52 -24.55 -19.34
N GLY A 113 0.52 -23.81 -18.85
CA GLY A 113 -0.58 -24.34 -18.03
C GLY A 113 -0.46 -24.06 -16.53
N GLY A 114 0.66 -23.48 -16.08
CA GLY A 114 0.87 -23.09 -14.68
C GLY A 114 0.83 -24.26 -13.71
N ILE A 115 0.54 -23.96 -12.45
CA ILE A 115 0.48 -24.94 -11.38
C ILE A 115 -0.87 -25.67 -11.40
N THR A 116 -0.82 -26.99 -11.47
CA THR A 116 -2.02 -27.85 -11.58
C THR A 116 -2.37 -28.58 -10.29
N ASN A 117 -1.38 -28.83 -9.42
CA ASN A 117 -1.59 -29.56 -8.17
C ASN A 117 -0.57 -29.16 -7.11
N VAL A 118 -0.99 -29.14 -5.85
CA VAL A 118 -0.13 -28.95 -4.67
C VAL A 118 -0.38 -30.07 -3.67
N ASP A 119 0.68 -30.81 -3.35
CA ASP A 119 0.66 -31.91 -2.40
C ASP A 119 1.51 -31.58 -1.16
N PHE A 120 0.89 -31.60 0.02
CA PHE A 120 1.57 -31.37 1.30
C PHE A 120 2.09 -32.67 1.94
N ASN A 121 1.89 -33.82 1.31
CA ASN A 121 2.46 -35.08 1.73
C ASN A 121 3.91 -35.23 1.26
N VAL A 122 4.82 -34.60 1.99
CA VAL A 122 6.25 -34.61 1.69
C VAL A 122 7.05 -35.42 2.72
N GLY A 123 7.59 -36.55 2.25
CA GLY A 123 8.44 -37.43 3.05
C GLY A 123 7.65 -38.47 3.84
N LYS A 124 7.74 -38.43 5.18
CA LYS A 124 7.15 -39.44 6.08
C LYS A 124 5.84 -39.01 6.76
N SER A 125 5.45 -37.74 6.63
CA SER A 125 4.22 -37.23 7.25
C SER A 125 3.62 -36.08 6.47
N ASP A 126 2.30 -36.11 6.36
CA ASP A 126 1.51 -35.04 5.77
C ASP A 126 1.55 -33.79 6.66
N ARG A 127 1.87 -32.65 6.04
CA ARG A 127 1.96 -31.37 6.73
C ARG A 127 0.59 -30.73 6.97
N SER A 128 -0.44 -31.10 6.19
CA SER A 128 -1.80 -30.58 6.36
C SER A 128 -2.43 -31.03 7.68
N VAL A 129 -2.08 -32.23 8.16
CA VAL A 129 -2.64 -32.79 9.40
C VAL A 129 -2.06 -32.12 10.67
N LEU A 130 -1.04 -31.26 10.54
CA LEU A 130 -0.38 -30.61 11.68
C LEU A 130 -1.28 -29.54 12.30
N LYS A 131 -2.01 -29.92 13.36
CA LYS A 131 -2.75 -28.96 14.19
C LYS A 131 -1.93 -28.50 15.39
N VAL A 132 -1.36 -27.29 15.28
CA VAL A 132 -0.63 -26.64 16.36
C VAL A 132 -1.60 -26.06 17.39
N SER A 133 -1.37 -26.32 18.68
CA SER A 133 -2.26 -25.86 19.75
C SER A 133 -1.54 -25.29 20.99
N GLY A 134 -2.21 -24.32 21.63
CA GLY A 134 -1.81 -23.73 22.91
C GLY A 134 -0.60 -22.78 22.86
N LYS A 135 -0.39 -22.03 23.95
CA LYS A 135 0.71 -21.04 24.11
C LYS A 135 2.11 -21.62 23.85
N ARG A 136 2.30 -22.91 24.12
CA ARG A 136 3.57 -23.63 23.92
C ARG A 136 3.73 -24.23 22.52
N LYS A 137 2.81 -23.94 21.58
CA LYS A 137 2.79 -24.47 20.20
C LYS A 137 2.97 -25.99 20.18
N LYS A 138 2.17 -26.68 20.99
CA LYS A 138 2.20 -28.14 21.09
C LYS A 138 1.90 -28.72 19.71
N ASN A 139 2.63 -29.77 19.34
CA ASN A 139 2.59 -30.43 18.01
C ASN A 139 3.18 -29.62 16.85
N ALA A 140 3.72 -28.42 17.07
CA ALA A 140 4.40 -27.70 15.99
C ALA A 140 5.66 -28.45 15.54
N LEU A 141 5.76 -28.68 14.23
CA LEU A 141 6.93 -29.28 13.64
C LEU A 141 8.07 -28.26 13.64
N ARG A 142 9.18 -28.60 14.31
CA ARG A 142 10.40 -27.82 14.21
C ARG A 142 11.08 -28.14 12.88
N SER A 143 11.01 -27.20 11.95
CA SER A 143 11.52 -27.32 10.60
C SER A 143 12.87 -26.62 10.48
N GLU A 144 13.82 -27.28 9.84
CA GLU A 144 15.08 -26.69 9.37
C GLU A 144 14.87 -25.98 8.03
N SER A 145 15.76 -25.06 7.64
CA SER A 145 15.62 -24.28 6.41
C SER A 145 15.45 -25.14 5.14
N ASN A 146 16.08 -26.32 5.09
CA ASN A 146 15.98 -27.23 3.95
C ASN A 146 14.80 -28.23 4.03
N THR A 147 13.93 -28.12 5.04
CA THR A 147 12.78 -29.04 5.19
C THR A 147 11.80 -28.84 4.05
N ALA A 148 11.38 -29.93 3.39
CA ALA A 148 10.34 -29.89 2.37
C ALA A 148 8.97 -29.59 3.01
N LEU A 149 8.22 -28.65 2.43
CA LEU A 149 6.89 -28.24 2.88
C LEU A 149 5.79 -28.84 2.01
N CYS A 150 5.92 -28.71 0.69
CA CYS A 150 4.98 -29.26 -0.27
C CYS A 150 5.67 -29.56 -1.61
N LYS A 151 5.00 -30.35 -2.43
CA LYS A 151 5.34 -30.63 -3.82
C LYS A 151 4.33 -29.92 -4.70
N VAL A 152 4.80 -28.96 -5.47
CA VAL A 152 4.02 -28.23 -6.46
C VAL A 152 4.24 -28.90 -7.81
N SER A 153 3.17 -29.33 -8.47
CA SER A 153 3.24 -30.00 -9.77
C SER A 153 2.66 -29.09 -10.86
N THR A 154 3.37 -29.01 -11.97
CA THR A 154 2.91 -28.41 -13.22
C THR A 154 2.57 -29.51 -14.21
N ALA A 155 2.12 -29.16 -15.41
CA ALA A 155 1.83 -30.15 -16.45
C ALA A 155 3.06 -30.97 -16.88
N LYS A 156 4.27 -30.40 -16.76
CA LYS A 156 5.52 -31.00 -17.24
C LYS A 156 6.39 -31.54 -16.11
N ASP A 157 6.44 -30.84 -14.98
CA ASP A 157 7.43 -31.10 -13.94
C ASP A 157 6.86 -30.97 -12.52
N SER A 158 7.68 -31.31 -11.52
CA SER A 158 7.32 -31.11 -10.13
C SER A 158 8.45 -30.53 -9.29
N TYR A 159 8.08 -29.59 -8.43
CA TYR A 159 8.99 -28.73 -7.68
C TYR A 159 8.74 -28.90 -6.18
N ILE A 160 9.81 -29.07 -5.40
CA ILE A 160 9.73 -29.19 -3.95
C ILE A 160 9.93 -27.81 -3.36
N VAL A 161 8.91 -27.29 -2.68
CA VAL A 161 8.97 -26.04 -1.93
C VAL A 161 9.49 -26.33 -0.53
N ARG A 162 10.33 -25.44 -0.01
CA ARG A 162 11.06 -25.68 1.23
C ARG A 162 10.84 -24.54 2.23
N CYS A 163 11.18 -24.84 3.48
CA CYS A 163 10.96 -23.97 4.62
C CYS A 163 11.70 -22.62 4.52
N CYS A 164 12.89 -22.59 3.90
CA CYS A 164 13.80 -21.44 3.76
C CYS A 164 14.34 -20.87 5.09
N VAL A 165 13.55 -20.87 6.14
CA VAL A 165 13.87 -20.36 7.47
C VAL A 165 13.72 -21.45 8.52
N LYS A 166 14.70 -21.58 9.40
CA LYS A 166 14.60 -22.47 10.56
C LYS A 166 13.55 -21.96 11.56
N GLY A 167 12.55 -22.78 11.90
CA GLY A 167 11.47 -22.35 12.81
C GLY A 167 10.42 -23.41 13.11
N SER A 168 9.39 -23.02 13.86
CA SER A 168 8.22 -23.86 14.12
C SER A 168 7.18 -23.64 13.02
N LEU A 169 6.84 -24.69 12.27
CA LEU A 169 5.74 -24.68 11.31
C LEU A 169 4.42 -24.60 12.09
N LEU A 170 3.62 -23.58 11.78
CA LEU A 170 2.35 -23.31 12.46
C LEU A 170 1.16 -23.71 11.62
N GLU A 171 1.21 -23.40 10.34
CA GLU A 171 0.09 -23.57 9.41
C GLU A 171 0.63 -23.82 8.00
N VAL A 172 -0.12 -24.61 7.23
CA VAL A 172 0.03 -24.76 5.78
C VAL A 172 -1.29 -24.43 5.12
N ASN A 173 -1.25 -23.89 3.90
CA ASN A 173 -2.45 -23.51 3.20
C ASN A 173 -3.13 -24.71 2.55
N GLU A 174 -3.99 -25.39 3.32
CA GLU A 174 -4.77 -26.55 2.85
C GLU A 174 -5.67 -26.23 1.64
N ARG A 175 -6.01 -24.95 1.43
CA ARG A 175 -6.84 -24.53 0.28
C ARG A 175 -6.15 -24.86 -1.04
N LEU A 176 -4.82 -24.85 -1.09
CA LEU A 176 -4.05 -25.18 -2.29
C LEU A 176 -4.24 -26.63 -2.76
N ILE A 177 -4.65 -27.54 -1.87
CA ILE A 177 -4.99 -28.93 -2.25
C ILE A 177 -6.25 -28.95 -3.12
N ARG A 178 -7.22 -28.07 -2.82
CA ARG A 178 -8.51 -27.99 -3.53
C ARG A 178 -8.48 -27.00 -4.69
N GLN A 179 -7.69 -25.93 -4.55
CA GLN A 179 -7.62 -24.81 -5.48
C GLN A 179 -6.15 -24.41 -5.72
N PRO A 180 -5.39 -25.19 -6.49
CA PRO A 180 -4.00 -24.89 -6.82
C PRO A 180 -3.85 -23.62 -7.68
N GLU A 181 -4.92 -23.21 -8.37
CA GLU A 181 -4.98 -21.99 -9.19
C GLU A 181 -4.69 -20.71 -8.41
N LEU A 182 -4.86 -20.69 -7.08
CA LEU A 182 -4.52 -19.56 -6.23
C LEU A 182 -3.04 -19.18 -6.34
N LEU A 183 -2.16 -20.15 -6.59
CA LEU A 183 -0.74 -19.86 -6.82
C LEU A 183 -0.53 -19.15 -8.16
N ASN A 184 -1.36 -19.37 -9.17
CA ASN A 184 -1.22 -18.71 -10.47
C ASN A 184 -1.77 -17.28 -10.43
N SER A 185 -2.86 -17.04 -9.70
CA SER A 185 -3.53 -15.72 -9.65
C SER A 185 -3.04 -14.80 -8.55
N SER A 186 -2.74 -15.34 -7.36
CA SER A 186 -2.49 -14.58 -6.13
C SER A 186 -1.38 -15.20 -5.29
N ALA A 187 -0.27 -15.58 -5.92
CA ALA A 187 0.88 -16.25 -5.27
C ALA A 187 1.38 -15.53 -4.02
N ASP A 188 1.42 -14.20 -4.06
CA ASP A 188 1.93 -13.30 -3.01
C ASP A 188 0.92 -13.04 -1.88
N ARG A 189 -0.35 -13.42 -2.06
CA ARG A 189 -1.43 -13.15 -1.09
C ARG A 189 -2.08 -14.44 -0.61
N GLU A 190 -3.16 -14.85 -1.26
CA GLU A 190 -3.96 -16.00 -0.87
C GLU A 190 -3.27 -17.33 -1.19
N GLY A 191 -2.32 -17.30 -2.13
CA GLY A 191 -1.49 -18.42 -2.55
C GLY A 191 -0.30 -18.71 -1.64
N TYR A 192 -0.23 -18.16 -0.43
CA TYR A 192 0.85 -18.50 0.49
C TYR A 192 0.90 -20.01 0.78
N ILE A 193 2.08 -20.55 1.07
CA ILE A 193 2.28 -22.00 1.24
C ILE A 193 2.26 -22.38 2.72
N ALA A 194 3.00 -21.64 3.55
CA ALA A 194 3.14 -21.96 4.97
C ALA A 194 3.41 -20.73 5.83
N ILE A 195 3.02 -20.83 7.10
CA ILE A 195 3.32 -19.85 8.14
C ILE A 195 4.26 -20.49 9.16
N ILE A 196 5.39 -19.83 9.41
CA ILE A 196 6.47 -20.32 10.26
C ILE A 196 6.84 -19.26 11.27
N MET A 197 7.06 -19.67 12.51
CA MET A 197 7.61 -18.79 13.54
C MET A 197 9.03 -19.22 13.89
N PRO A 198 10.07 -18.55 13.33
CA PRO A 198 11.45 -18.74 13.74
C PRO A 198 11.69 -18.19 15.16
N ARG A 199 12.70 -18.71 15.84
CA ARG A 199 13.17 -18.11 17.08
C ARG A 199 13.98 -16.84 16.77
N PRO A 200 14.02 -15.83 17.66
CA PRO A 200 14.82 -14.62 17.43
C PRO A 200 16.29 -14.92 17.07
N ALA A 201 16.93 -15.88 17.76
CA ALA A 201 18.30 -16.28 17.47
C ALA A 201 18.48 -17.00 16.12
N ASP A 202 17.47 -17.78 15.69
CA ASP A 202 17.50 -18.46 14.39
C ASP A 202 17.26 -17.46 13.25
N TRP A 203 16.46 -16.42 13.48
CA TRP A 203 16.17 -15.38 12.49
C TRP A 203 17.41 -14.60 12.06
N THR A 204 18.29 -14.21 13.00
CA THR A 204 19.52 -13.49 12.65
C THR A 204 20.36 -14.26 11.63
N LYS A 205 20.50 -15.58 11.82
CA LYS A 205 21.22 -16.47 10.90
C LYS A 205 20.50 -16.64 9.56
N ASN A 206 19.17 -16.80 9.60
CA ASN A 206 18.40 -16.93 8.37
C ASN A 206 18.51 -15.65 7.54
N LYS A 207 18.47 -14.47 8.17
CA LYS A 207 18.50 -13.17 7.49
C LYS A 207 19.74 -12.97 6.64
N GLU A 208 20.89 -13.52 7.04
CA GLU A 208 22.14 -13.47 6.27
C GLU A 208 22.04 -14.17 4.90
N SER A 209 21.15 -15.15 4.76
CA SER A 209 20.93 -15.89 3.50
C SER A 209 19.83 -15.29 2.61
N LEU A 210 19.13 -14.27 3.10
CA LEU A 210 17.99 -13.66 2.44
C LEU A 210 18.36 -12.32 1.81
N ILE A 211 17.77 -12.02 0.67
CA ILE A 211 17.94 -10.74 -0.03
C ILE A 211 16.66 -9.90 0.10
N THR A 212 16.79 -8.58 -0.01
CA THR A 212 15.62 -7.67 0.05
C THR A 212 14.85 -7.66 -1.28
N LEU A 213 13.70 -6.99 -1.28
CA LEU A 213 12.90 -6.81 -2.50
C LEU A 213 13.68 -6.06 -3.58
N GLU A 214 14.43 -5.03 -3.21
CA GLU A 214 15.22 -4.22 -4.14
C GLU A 214 16.34 -5.06 -4.78
N GLU A 215 17.10 -5.79 -3.95
CA GLU A 215 18.15 -6.69 -4.41
C GLU A 215 17.60 -7.80 -5.32
N TYR A 216 16.44 -8.35 -4.98
CA TYR A 216 15.77 -9.37 -5.79
C TYR A 216 15.35 -8.82 -7.15
N LYS A 217 14.73 -7.63 -7.20
CA LYS A 217 14.35 -6.97 -8.46
C LYS A 217 15.58 -6.69 -9.34
N GLN A 218 16.67 -6.19 -8.76
CA GLN A 218 17.93 -5.98 -9.47
C GLN A 218 18.50 -7.27 -10.05
N LYS A 219 18.54 -8.34 -9.25
CA LYS A 219 19.11 -9.64 -9.66
C LYS A 219 18.29 -10.34 -10.75
N LYS A 220 16.98 -10.10 -10.79
CA LYS A 220 16.05 -10.72 -11.75
C LYS A 220 15.63 -9.78 -12.88
N GLU A 221 16.18 -8.57 -12.93
CA GLU A 221 15.88 -7.54 -13.94
C GLU A 221 14.37 -7.22 -14.04
N ILE A 222 13.67 -7.24 -12.90
CA ILE A 222 12.23 -6.94 -12.84
C ILE A 222 12.05 -5.42 -12.68
N PRO A 223 11.21 -4.76 -13.50
CA PRO A 223 10.95 -3.33 -13.35
C PRO A 223 10.36 -2.99 -11.97
N LEU A 224 10.72 -1.81 -11.46
CA LEU A 224 10.33 -1.30 -10.14
C LEU A 224 8.83 -1.05 -10.04
#